data_AF-A0A3A5IID8-F1
#
_entry.id   AF-A0A3A5IID8-F1
#
_cell.length_a   1.000
_cell.length_b   1.000
_cell.length_c   1.000
_cell.angle_alpha   90.00
_cell.angle_beta   90.00
_cell.angle_gamma   90.00
#
_symmetry.space_group_name_H-M   'P 1'
#
loop_
_entity.id
_entity.type
_entity.pdbx_description
1 polymer ?
#
loop_
_entity_poly.entity_id
_entity_poly.type
_entity_poly.pdbx_seq_one_letter_code
_entity_poly.pdbx_strand_id
1 'polypeptide(L)' 'MGNLFKGSKTCIVCEKEKNEGMHVYTAFICWECEREIVQTEPESEKYAEFVKKLNKIRKPSVFS' A
#
# COMPACT_ATOMS: atom_id res chain seq x y z
N MET A 1 -20.83 -6.92 23.30
CA MET A 1 -21.02 -6.57 21.86
C MET A 1 -19.81 -5.79 21.40
N GLY A 2 -18.75 -6.47 20.97
CA GLY A 2 -17.60 -5.82 20.33
C GLY A 2 -17.72 -6.01 18.83
N ASN A 3 -18.44 -5.12 18.14
CA ASN A 3 -18.41 -5.11 16.68
C ASN A 3 -17.05 -4.58 16.25
N LEU A 4 -16.10 -5.50 16.05
CA LEU A 4 -14.83 -5.21 15.41
C LEU A 4 -15.14 -5.04 13.92
N PHE A 5 -15.57 -3.84 13.52
CA PHE A 5 -15.57 -3.43 12.13
C PHE A 5 -14.12 -3.48 11.64
N LYS A 6 -13.71 -4.64 11.15
CA LYS A 6 -12.48 -4.78 10.38
C LYS A 6 -12.79 -4.21 9.00
N GLY A 7 -12.90 -2.89 8.95
CA GLY A 7 -13.27 -2.17 7.74
C GLY A 7 -12.27 -2.50 6.65
N SER A 8 -12.78 -2.90 5.49
CA SER A 8 -11.98 -3.04 4.28
C SER A 8 -11.18 -1.75 4.07
N LYS A 9 -9.89 -1.91 3.79
CA LYS A 9 -8.97 -0.82 3.51
C LYS A 9 -8.56 -0.91 2.05
N THR A 10 -8.50 0.25 1.40
CA THR A 10 -8.08 0.32 0.00
C THR A 10 -6.57 0.27 -0.07
N CYS A 11 -6.04 -0.74 -0.76
CA CYS A 11 -4.61 -0.89 -0.99
C CYS A 11 -4.13 0.23 -1.92
N ILE A 12 -3.09 0.97 -1.54
CA ILE A 12 -2.53 2.03 -2.39
C ILE A 12 -1.82 1.51 -3.65
N VAL A 13 -1.43 0.22 -3.66
CA VAL A 13 -0.66 -0.37 -4.76
C VAL A 13 -1.59 -0.88 -5.87
N CYS A 14 -2.62 -1.63 -5.50
CA CYS A 14 -3.58 -2.21 -6.44
C CYS A 14 -4.95 -1.52 -6.45
N GLU A 15 -5.17 -0.54 -5.57
CA GLU A 15 -6.40 0.26 -5.45
C GLU A 15 -7.66 -0.58 -5.18
N LYS A 16 -7.47 -1.78 -4.63
CA LYS A 16 -8.55 -2.71 -4.25
C LYS A 16 -8.82 -2.65 -2.76
N GLU A 17 -10.09 -2.80 -2.40
CA GLU A 17 -10.52 -3.03 -1.03
C GLU A 17 -10.08 -4.41 -0.53
N LYS A 18 -9.36 -4.44 0.58
CA LYS A 18 -8.88 -5.66 1.22
C LYS A 18 -9.07 -5.57 2.72
N ASN A 19 -9.31 -6.71 3.34
CA ASN A 19 -9.56 -6.80 4.78
C ASN A 19 -8.26 -7.05 5.57
N GLU A 20 -7.19 -7.43 4.86
CA GLU A 20 -5.93 -7.90 5.45
C GLU A 20 -4.73 -7.29 4.71
N GLY A 21 -3.73 -6.89 5.48
CA GLY A 21 -2.55 -6.20 5.00
C GLY A 21 -1.89 -5.38 6.10
N MET A 22 -0.95 -4.53 5.70
CA MET A 22 -0.21 -3.63 6.58
C MET A 22 -0.55 -2.16 6.31
N HIS A 23 -0.49 -1.34 7.35
CA HIS A 23 -0.56 0.11 7.22
C HIS A 23 0.85 0.69 7.28
N VAL A 24 1.19 1.54 6.31
CA VAL A 24 2.47 2.25 6.22
C VAL A 24 2.17 3.76 6.20
N TYR A 25 2.54 4.45 7.28
CA TYR A 25 2.13 5.84 7.55
C TYR A 25 0.61 6.02 7.48
N THR A 26 0.12 6.72 6.45
CA THR A 26 -1.31 7.02 6.21
C THR A 26 -1.92 6.12 5.13
N ALA A 27 -1.15 5.17 4.58
CA ALA A 27 -1.60 4.30 3.51
C ALA A 27 -1.70 2.85 3.95
N PHE A 28 -2.48 2.07 3.22
CA PHE A 28 -2.66 0.65 3.43
C PHE A 28 -2.12 -0.13 2.23
N ILE A 29 -1.44 -1.24 2.50
CA ILE A 29 -0.89 -2.15 1.50
C ILE A 29 -1.38 -3.55 1.83
N CYS A 30 -2.07 -4.19 0.89
CA CYS A 30 -2.53 -5.55 1.09
C CYS A 30 -1.36 -6.55 1.06
N TRP A 31 -1.58 -7.71 1.67
CA TRP A 31 -0.58 -8.78 1.77
C TRP A 31 -0.01 -9.21 0.41
N GLU A 32 -0.87 -9.31 -0.61
CA GLU A 32 -0.45 -9.67 -1.98
C GLU A 32 0.56 -8.68 -2.54
N CYS A 33 0.27 -7.37 -2.43
CA CYS A 33 1.16 -6.34 -2.95
C CYS A 33 2.45 -6.24 -2.13
N GLU A 34 2.38 -6.41 -0.81
CA GLU A 34 3.58 -6.42 0.04
C GLU A 34 4.52 -7.57 -0.35
N ARG A 35 4.00 -8.79 -0.48
CA ARG A 35 4.77 -9.93 -0.98
C ARG A 35 5.34 -9.69 -2.36
N GLU A 36 4.56 -9.12 -3.27
CA GLU A 36 5.02 -8.83 -4.62
C GLU A 36 6.17 -7.82 -4.61
N ILE A 37 6.10 -6.77 -3.79
CA ILE A 37 7.18 -5.78 -3.63
C ILE A 37 8.45 -6.45 -3.09
N VAL A 38 8.32 -7.29 -2.05
CA VAL A 38 9.46 -7.99 -1.42
C VAL A 38 10.08 -9.03 -2.35
N GLN A 39 9.27 -9.68 -3.20
CA GLN A 39 9.74 -10.65 -4.20
C GLN A 39 10.23 -10.01 -5.50
N THR A 40 9.94 -8.73 -5.73
CA THR A 40 10.39 -8.03 -6.94
C THR A 40 11.85 -7.64 -6.78
N GLU A 41 12.68 -8.02 -7.74
CA GLU A 41 14.07 -7.61 -7.78
C GLU A 41 14.21 -6.08 -7.87
N PRO A 42 15.10 -5.47 -7.08
CA PRO A 42 15.25 -4.01 -7.02
C PRO A 42 15.71 -3.40 -8.36
N GLU A 43 16.30 -4.21 -9.24
CA GLU A 43 16.76 -3.82 -10.58
C GLU A 43 15.64 -3.89 -11.64
N SER A 44 14.46 -4.40 -11.28
CA SER A 44 13.33 -4.52 -12.18
C SER A 44 12.56 -3.21 -12.32
N GLU A 45 12.08 -2.91 -13.53
CA GLU A 45 11.19 -1.76 -13.79
C GLU A 45 9.93 -1.80 -12.90
N LYS A 46 9.45 -3.00 -12.55
CA LYS A 46 8.32 -3.17 -11.63
C LYS A 46 8.59 -2.60 -10.25
N TYR A 47 9.81 -2.74 -9.72
CA TYR A 47 10.18 -2.20 -8.41
C TYR A 47 10.11 -0.66 -8.44
N ALA A 48 10.59 -0.05 -9.52
CA ALA A 48 10.51 1.40 -9.71
C ALA A 48 9.05 1.90 -9.73
N GLU A 49 8.13 1.16 -10.37
CA GLU A 49 6.71 1.45 -10.35
C GLU A 49 6.11 1.37 -8.94
N PHE A 50 6.47 0.35 -8.14
CA PHE A 50 6.04 0.27 -6.74
C PHE A 50 6.54 1.45 -5.91
N VAL A 51 7.82 1.83 -6.06
CA VAL A 51 8.40 2.97 -5.36
C VAL A 51 7.70 4.28 -5.73
N LYS A 52 7.34 4.48 -7.01
CA LYS A 52 6.56 5.65 -7.43
C LYS A 52 5.19 5.70 -6.74
N LYS A 53 4.48 4.57 -6.65
CA LYS A 53 3.19 4.49 -5.95
C LYS A 53 3.33 4.79 -4.47
N LEU A 54 4.34 4.21 -3.80
CA LEU A 54 4.62 4.45 -2.39
C LEU A 54 5.11 5.88 -2.09
N ASN A 55 5.79 6.53 -3.03
CA ASN A 55 6.19 7.93 -2.91
C ASN A 55 5.00 8.89 -2.79
N LYS A 56 3.80 8.50 -3.27
CA LYS A 56 2.57 9.29 -3.06
C LYS A 56 2.19 9.40 -1.58
N ILE A 57 2.61 8.44 -0.74
CA ILE A 57 2.39 8.45 0.72
C ILE A 57 3.32 9.44 1.41
N ARG A 58 4.57 9.54 0.92
CA ARG A 58 5.63 10.36 1.52
C ARG A 58 5.48 11.85 1.26
N LYS A 59 4.71 12.25 0.24
CA LYS A 59 4.37 13.66 0.02
C LYS A 59 3.06 13.93 0.76
N PRO A 60 3.08 14.43 2.01
CA PRO A 60 1.90 15.09 2.52
C PRO A 60 1.56 16.19 1.52
N SER A 61 0.34 16.20 1.01
CA SER A 61 -0.19 17.29 0.20
C SER A 61 -0.31 18.54 1.08
N VAL A 62 0.83 19.16 1.37
CA VAL A 62 0.97 20.46 2.03
C VAL A 62 1.96 21.26 1.18
N PHE A 63 1.38 21.95 0.18
CA PHE A 63 1.88 22.93 -0.80
C PHE A 63 1.33 22.51 -2.18
N SER A 64 0.42 23.24 -2.83
CA SER A 64 0.05 24.66 -2.77
C SER A 64 -1.45 24.86 -3.01
#